data_AF-A0A1Q3H7F9-F1
#
_entry.id   AF-A0A1Q3H7F9-F1
#
_cell.length_a   1.000
_cell.length_b   1.000
_cell.length_c   1.000
_cell.angle_alpha   90.00
_cell.angle_beta   90.00
_cell.angle_gamma   90.00
#
_symmetry.space_group_name_H-M   'P 1'
#
loop_
_entity.id
_entity.type
_entity.pdbx_description
1 polymer ?
#
loop_
_entity_poly.entity_id
_entity_poly.type
_entity_poly.pdbx_seq_one_letter_code
_entity_poly.pdbx_strand_id
1 'polypeptide(L)'
;MRAFVFTDEALSRHAGRFVWLEINTDVPGNALFQEKYPVENWPTLFIIDPREEKALVRFAGSATVPQLEKLFEDGERAYRGVAQGPEALLARGDALYGEGKAAEAADVLAQALAEAPADWSRRGRALESTLVAQYGASRYAACARTALAELPKLQHSASWANAAALGLSCALQLPEGTADAPSLRDSLEAKAREALSPDIVMPGDDRSGVYDVLVQARMKAKDEAGGKALAEQWLTFLEGEAAKAPTPEQRTVFDSHRIGAALLLGDPMRVVPAIEQSEKDLPDDYNPPARLANLYRRLGRLDDALAASTRALSKVQGGRRLRVLSERADIYVARGEKDAAVRTLEEALAYAKTLSGAQASPRMVDALEKKLAATKAK
;
A
#
# COMPACT_ATOMS: atom_id res chain seq x y z
N MET A 1 6.98 -8.29 4.28
CA MET A 1 8.19 -8.15 5.16
C MET A 1 8.33 -9.27 6.18
N ARG A 2 7.39 -9.50 7.12
CA ARG A 2 7.53 -10.53 8.17
C ARG A 2 7.95 -11.92 7.65
N ALA A 3 7.31 -12.39 6.58
CA ALA A 3 7.59 -13.71 6.02
C ALA A 3 8.76 -13.77 5.02
N PHE A 4 9.33 -12.63 4.61
CA PHE A 4 10.32 -12.56 3.52
C PHE A 4 11.63 -11.85 3.86
N VAL A 5 11.62 -10.99 4.88
CA VAL A 5 12.68 -10.01 5.13
C VAL A 5 13.17 -10.11 6.56
N PHE A 6 12.26 -10.07 7.54
CA PHE A 6 12.63 -10.01 8.95
C PHE A 6 13.25 -11.32 9.49
N THR A 7 13.14 -12.41 8.74
CA THR A 7 13.71 -13.72 9.08
C THR A 7 15.10 -13.94 8.48
N ASP A 8 15.64 -12.98 7.72
CA ASP A 8 16.93 -13.11 7.06
C ASP A 8 18.10 -13.00 8.05
N GLU A 9 19.05 -13.93 7.98
CA GLU A 9 20.20 -14.00 8.89
C GLU A 9 21.11 -12.77 8.79
N ALA A 10 21.16 -12.09 7.65
CA ALA A 10 21.95 -10.86 7.49
C ALA A 10 21.54 -9.77 8.51
N LEU A 11 20.28 -9.78 8.96
CA LEU A 11 19.79 -8.82 9.96
C LEU A 11 20.32 -9.09 11.37
N SER A 12 20.90 -10.27 11.64
CA SER A 12 21.46 -10.63 12.95
C SER A 12 22.55 -9.67 13.44
N ARG A 13 23.29 -9.03 12.52
CA ARG A 13 24.28 -8.00 12.85
C ARG A 13 23.69 -6.75 13.53
N HIS A 14 22.37 -6.58 13.43
CA HIS A 14 21.63 -5.50 14.08
C HIS A 14 21.00 -5.94 15.43
N ALA A 15 21.23 -7.18 15.87
CA ALA A 15 20.72 -7.69 17.13
C ALA A 15 21.17 -6.84 18.32
N GLY A 16 20.27 -6.61 19.27
CA GLY A 16 20.51 -5.78 20.46
C GLY A 16 20.58 -4.27 20.21
N ARG A 17 20.49 -3.81 18.95
CA ARG A 17 20.54 -2.38 18.61
C ARG A 17 19.14 -1.74 18.50
N PHE A 18 18.12 -2.55 18.23
CA PHE A 18 16.73 -2.14 18.10
C PHE A 18 15.82 -3.02 18.94
N VAL A 19 14.75 -2.42 19.46
CA VAL A 19 13.60 -3.14 20.00
C VAL A 19 12.57 -3.28 18.89
N TRP A 20 12.18 -4.51 18.58
CA TRP A 20 11.22 -4.80 17.53
C TRP A 20 9.80 -4.82 18.08
N LEU A 21 8.89 -4.12 17.40
CA LEU A 21 7.48 -4.08 17.75
C LEU A 21 6.64 -4.19 16.48
N GLU A 22 5.76 -5.18 16.44
CA GLU A 22 4.72 -5.31 15.42
C GLU A 22 3.43 -4.64 15.94
N ILE A 23 2.95 -3.63 15.23
CA ILE A 23 1.67 -2.98 15.53
C ILE A 23 0.63 -3.39 14.50
N ASN A 24 -0.37 -4.15 14.94
CA ASN A 24 -1.57 -4.39 14.14
C ASN A 24 -2.52 -3.20 14.30
N THR A 25 -2.65 -2.39 13.25
CA THR A 25 -3.52 -1.20 13.21
C THR A 25 -5.01 -1.52 13.30
N ASP A 26 -5.39 -2.78 13.08
CA ASP A 26 -6.78 -3.23 13.18
C ASP A 26 -7.18 -3.55 14.63
N VAL A 27 -6.24 -3.63 15.59
CA VAL A 27 -6.56 -3.81 17.01
C VAL A 27 -7.02 -2.48 17.60
N PRO A 28 -8.24 -2.36 18.17
CA PRO A 28 -8.71 -1.11 18.79
C PRO A 28 -7.78 -0.55 19.87
N GLY A 29 -7.14 -1.42 20.66
CA GLY A 29 -6.16 -1.03 21.67
C GLY A 29 -4.91 -0.30 21.13
N ASN A 30 -4.64 -0.40 19.83
CA ASN A 30 -3.52 0.28 19.16
C ASN A 30 -3.92 1.64 18.55
N ALA A 31 -5.12 2.16 18.84
CA ALA A 31 -5.61 3.43 18.32
C ALA A 31 -4.68 4.61 18.67
N LEU A 32 -4.24 4.71 19.93
CA LEU A 32 -3.37 5.80 20.40
C LEU A 32 -2.03 5.84 19.65
N PHE A 33 -1.50 4.67 19.26
CA PHE A 33 -0.30 4.60 18.44
C PHE A 33 -0.54 5.23 17.06
N GLN A 34 -1.67 4.92 16.42
CA GLN A 34 -2.00 5.45 15.09
C GLN A 34 -2.31 6.95 15.11
N GLU A 35 -2.85 7.47 16.22
CA GLU A 35 -3.05 8.90 16.41
C GLU A 35 -1.72 9.64 16.54
N LYS A 36 -0.76 9.04 17.25
CA LYS A 36 0.57 9.63 17.43
C LYS A 36 1.46 9.48 16.20
N TYR A 37 1.36 8.35 15.49
CA TYR A 37 2.14 8.03 14.31
C TYR A 37 1.19 7.69 13.15
N PRO A 38 0.74 8.70 12.38
CA PRO A 38 -0.24 8.50 11.32
C PRO A 38 0.25 7.52 10.25
N VAL A 39 -0.55 6.47 10.00
CA VAL A 39 -0.31 5.45 8.98
C VAL A 39 -1.32 5.60 7.86
N GLU A 40 -0.84 6.04 6.70
CA GLU A 40 -1.68 6.23 5.50
C GLU A 40 -1.50 5.08 4.50
N ASN A 41 -0.35 4.40 4.57
CA ASN A 41 0.05 3.33 3.67
C ASN A 41 0.45 2.11 4.51
N TRP A 42 0.04 0.92 4.10
CA TRP A 42 0.39 -0.32 4.79
C TRP A 42 1.20 -1.22 3.84
N PRO A 43 2.32 -1.81 4.31
CA PRO A 43 2.95 -1.57 5.61
C PRO A 43 3.65 -0.20 5.69
N THR A 44 3.87 0.31 6.91
CA THR A 44 4.78 1.44 7.19
C THR A 44 5.75 1.01 8.29
N LEU A 45 7.03 1.25 8.07
CA LEU A 45 8.09 1.07 9.07
C LEU A 45 8.41 2.40 9.75
N PHE A 46 8.51 2.37 11.07
CA PHE A 46 9.03 3.47 11.86
C PHE A 46 10.28 3.04 12.62
N ILE A 47 11.25 3.94 12.72
CA ILE A 47 12.27 3.90 13.78
C ILE A 47 11.98 5.07 14.70
N ILE A 48 11.77 4.80 15.98
CA ILE A 48 11.32 5.79 16.97
C ILE A 48 12.42 5.99 18.01
N ASP A 49 12.73 7.24 18.32
CA ASP A 49 13.57 7.58 19.47
C ASP A 49 12.76 7.37 20.76
N PRO A 50 13.12 6.43 21.65
CA PRO A 50 12.38 6.20 22.88
C PRO A 50 12.49 7.36 23.89
N ARG A 51 13.47 8.26 23.74
CA ARG A 51 13.70 9.37 24.68
C ARG A 51 12.70 10.51 24.48
N GLU A 52 12.33 10.75 23.23
CA GLU A 52 11.44 11.85 22.82
C GLU A 52 10.11 11.34 22.25
N GLU A 53 9.99 10.03 22.03
CA GLU A 53 8.87 9.39 21.33
C GLU A 53 8.59 10.06 19.97
N LYS A 54 9.66 10.29 19.21
CA LYS A 54 9.62 10.88 17.87
C LYS A 54 10.09 9.89 16.82
N ALA A 55 9.42 9.89 15.68
CA ALA A 55 9.89 9.15 14.51
C ALA A 55 11.22 9.77 14.01
N LEU A 56 12.24 8.92 13.86
CA LEU A 56 13.52 9.25 13.24
C LEU A 56 13.56 8.83 11.78
N VAL A 57 12.86 7.73 11.45
CA VAL A 57 12.66 7.23 10.10
C VAL A 57 11.19 6.85 9.95
N ARG A 58 10.59 7.24 8.83
CA ARG A 58 9.30 6.73 8.35
C ARG A 58 9.50 6.24 6.92
N PHE A 59 9.21 4.97 6.69
CA PHE A 59 9.31 4.35 5.37
C PHE A 59 7.99 3.65 5.04
N ALA A 60 7.36 4.06 3.94
CA ALA A 60 6.10 3.47 3.47
C ALA A 60 6.40 2.38 2.43
N GLY A 61 5.73 1.23 2.57
CA GLY A 61 5.94 0.08 1.69
C GLY A 61 6.80 -1.02 2.33
N SER A 62 7.07 -2.05 1.55
CA SER A 62 7.98 -3.12 1.94
C SER A 62 9.42 -2.74 1.59
N ALA A 63 10.38 -3.41 2.23
CA ALA A 63 11.80 -3.19 1.97
C ALA A 63 12.48 -4.54 1.74
N THR A 64 13.43 -4.58 0.80
CA THR A 64 14.42 -5.65 0.73
C THR A 64 15.33 -5.63 1.96
N VAL A 65 16.07 -6.72 2.20
CA VAL A 65 17.08 -6.77 3.27
C VAL A 65 18.10 -5.61 3.16
N PRO A 66 18.72 -5.34 1.99
CA PRO A 66 19.64 -4.19 1.86
C PRO A 66 18.98 -2.82 2.07
N GLN A 67 17.72 -2.63 1.66
CA GLN A 67 16.99 -1.40 1.96
C GLN A 67 16.76 -1.26 3.46
N LEU A 68 16.32 -2.32 4.14
CA LEU A 68 16.07 -2.32 5.58
C LEU A 68 17.35 -2.02 6.39
N GLU A 69 18.48 -2.60 6.00
CA GLU A 69 19.78 -2.29 6.59
C GLU A 69 20.14 -0.80 6.48
N LYS A 70 19.93 -0.20 5.30
CA LYS A 70 20.15 1.25 5.10
C LYS A 70 19.22 2.09 5.97
N LEU A 71 17.96 1.67 6.15
CA LEU A 71 17.01 2.34 7.05
C LEU A 71 17.48 2.27 8.52
N PHE A 72 18.04 1.14 8.96
CA PHE A 72 18.65 1.03 10.29
C PHE A 72 19.81 1.98 10.46
N GLU A 73 20.73 2.03 9.49
CA GLU A 73 21.84 2.98 9.54
C GLU A 73 21.34 4.43 9.61
N ASP A 74 20.26 4.77 8.87
CA ASP A 74 19.65 6.10 8.89
C ASP A 74 19.10 6.43 10.27
N GLY A 75 18.34 5.50 10.86
CA GLY A 75 17.78 5.63 12.19
C GLY A 75 18.85 5.80 13.27
N GLU A 76 19.96 5.06 13.18
CA GLU A 76 21.05 5.18 14.16
C GLU A 76 21.84 6.48 14.03
N ARG A 77 22.07 6.96 12.81
CA ARG A 77 22.71 8.27 12.59
C ARG A 77 21.83 9.39 13.15
N ALA A 78 20.53 9.32 12.89
CA ALA A 78 19.55 10.26 13.45
C ALA A 78 19.53 10.19 14.98
N TYR A 79 19.47 8.99 15.56
CA TYR A 79 19.45 8.77 17.00
C TYR A 79 20.71 9.31 17.71
N ARG A 80 21.89 9.12 17.10
CA ARG A 80 23.17 9.63 17.61
C ARG A 80 23.35 11.14 17.39
N GLY A 81 22.52 11.77 16.55
CA GLY A 81 22.65 13.19 16.23
C GLY A 81 23.92 13.54 15.43
N VAL A 82 24.45 12.59 14.66
CA VAL A 82 25.72 12.76 13.92
C VAL A 82 25.54 13.02 12.42
N ALA A 83 24.30 13.04 11.93
CA ALA A 83 24.01 13.33 10.53
C ALA A 83 24.32 14.80 10.21
N GLN A 84 24.90 15.06 9.04
CA GLN A 84 25.21 16.39 8.52
C GLN A 84 24.76 16.50 7.06
N GLY A 85 24.62 17.72 6.55
CA GLY A 85 24.29 17.97 5.14
C GLY A 85 23.03 17.20 4.66
N PRO A 86 23.07 16.58 3.47
CA PRO A 86 21.95 15.81 2.90
C PRO A 86 21.41 14.72 3.84
N GLU A 87 22.25 14.04 4.61
CA GLU A 87 21.80 13.03 5.58
C GLU A 87 20.98 13.65 6.73
N ALA A 88 21.35 14.85 7.20
CA ALA A 88 20.59 15.54 8.23
C ALA A 88 19.22 15.99 7.70
N LEU A 89 19.19 16.46 6.45
CA LEU A 89 17.94 16.82 5.76
C LEU A 89 17.05 15.59 5.55
N LEU A 90 17.60 14.46 5.14
CA LEU A 90 16.86 13.20 5.00
C LEU A 90 16.18 12.79 6.32
N ALA A 91 16.95 12.75 7.41
CA ALA A 91 16.43 12.40 8.73
C ALA A 91 15.34 13.37 9.21
N ARG A 92 15.54 14.68 9.00
CA ARG A 92 14.53 15.70 9.33
C ARG A 92 13.26 15.52 8.51
N GLY A 93 13.40 15.23 7.22
CA GLY A 93 12.27 14.98 6.32
C GLY A 93 11.44 13.77 6.75
N ASP A 94 12.10 12.67 7.11
CA ASP A 94 11.42 11.49 7.63
C ASP A 94 10.72 11.75 8.97
N ALA A 95 11.35 12.48 9.87
CA ALA A 95 10.77 12.85 11.16
C ALA A 95 9.49 13.69 10.97
N LEU A 96 9.55 14.71 10.11
CA LEU A 96 8.38 15.51 9.74
C LEU A 96 7.27 14.63 9.15
N TYR A 97 7.64 13.69 8.28
CA TYR A 97 6.62 12.81 7.71
C TYR A 97 6.02 11.86 8.75
N GLY A 98 6.85 11.41 9.70
CA GLY A 98 6.43 10.67 10.91
C GLY A 98 5.40 11.39 11.75
N GLU A 99 5.46 12.72 11.79
CA GLU A 99 4.49 13.59 12.46
C GLU A 99 3.24 13.91 11.62
N GLY A 100 3.10 13.33 10.43
CA GLY A 100 2.00 13.63 9.51
C GLY A 100 2.16 14.93 8.73
N LYS A 101 3.34 15.58 8.79
CA LYS A 101 3.65 16.85 8.11
C LYS A 101 4.18 16.60 6.70
N ALA A 102 3.34 16.02 5.84
CA ALA A 102 3.75 15.57 4.50
C ALA A 102 4.26 16.71 3.61
N ALA A 103 3.67 17.90 3.70
CA ALA A 103 4.06 19.06 2.90
C ALA A 103 5.47 19.57 3.28
N GLU A 104 5.73 19.73 4.58
CA GLU A 104 7.03 20.14 5.10
C GLU A 104 8.10 19.07 4.87
N ALA A 105 7.74 17.79 5.03
CA ALA A 105 8.62 16.68 4.72
C ALA A 105 9.03 16.70 3.24
N ALA A 106 8.09 16.90 2.32
CA ALA A 106 8.38 16.98 0.90
C ALA A 106 9.36 18.12 0.56
N ASP A 107 9.24 19.28 1.21
CA ASP A 107 10.15 20.41 0.99
C ASP A 107 11.57 20.10 1.47
N VAL A 108 11.70 19.52 2.67
CA VAL A 108 13.01 19.16 3.26
C VAL A 108 13.67 18.01 2.50
N LEU A 109 12.92 16.99 2.09
CA LEU A 109 13.45 15.85 1.34
C LEU A 109 13.89 16.26 -0.07
N ALA A 110 13.15 17.16 -0.73
CA ALA A 110 13.58 17.74 -2.00
C ALA A 110 14.88 18.54 -1.86
N GLN A 111 15.05 19.26 -0.75
CA GLN A 111 16.31 19.94 -0.44
C GLN A 111 17.46 18.94 -0.26
N ALA A 112 17.23 17.81 0.44
CA ALA A 112 18.22 16.76 0.60
C ALA A 112 18.73 16.24 -0.75
N LEU A 113 17.83 16.00 -1.72
CA LEU A 113 18.19 15.56 -3.07
C LEU A 113 18.96 16.61 -3.89
N ALA A 114 18.63 17.89 -3.69
CA ALA A 114 19.29 18.99 -4.38
C ALA A 114 20.72 19.20 -3.88
N GLU A 115 20.94 19.05 -2.58
CA GLU A 115 22.27 19.19 -1.95
C GLU A 115 23.11 17.91 -2.01
N ALA A 116 22.49 16.77 -2.24
CA ALA A 116 23.17 15.47 -2.30
C ALA A 116 24.18 15.39 -3.46
N PRO A 117 25.40 14.89 -3.19
CA PRO A 117 26.33 14.47 -4.24
C PRO A 117 25.68 13.51 -5.24
N ALA A 118 26.20 13.49 -6.48
CA ALA A 118 25.67 12.62 -7.53
C ALA A 118 25.78 11.13 -7.19
N ASP A 119 26.86 10.74 -6.51
CA ASP A 119 27.18 9.38 -6.08
C ASP A 119 26.64 9.03 -4.68
N TRP A 120 25.76 9.87 -4.13
CA TRP A 120 25.24 9.67 -2.79
C TRP A 120 24.47 8.34 -2.68
N SER A 121 24.98 7.43 -1.85
CA SER A 121 24.45 6.06 -1.69
C SER A 121 22.98 5.95 -1.24
N ARG A 122 22.40 7.07 -0.79
CA ARG A 122 21.01 7.21 -0.33
C ARG A 122 20.11 7.91 -1.33
N ARG A 123 20.62 8.37 -2.47
CA ARG A 123 19.85 9.16 -3.43
C ARG A 123 18.57 8.46 -3.89
N GLY A 124 18.64 7.16 -4.18
CA GLY A 124 17.45 6.37 -4.59
C GLY A 124 16.37 6.32 -3.51
N ARG A 125 16.76 6.07 -2.26
CA ARG A 125 15.84 6.07 -1.10
C ARG A 125 15.30 7.46 -0.80
N ALA A 126 16.14 8.50 -0.88
CA ALA A 126 15.71 9.88 -0.68
C ALA A 126 14.70 10.32 -1.76
N LEU A 127 14.88 9.85 -3.00
CA LEU A 127 13.91 10.03 -4.08
C LEU A 127 12.57 9.39 -3.72
N GLU A 128 12.58 8.12 -3.33
CA GLU A 128 11.38 7.41 -2.90
C GLU A 128 10.63 8.15 -1.78
N SER A 129 11.32 8.55 -0.71
CA SER A 129 10.72 9.34 0.38
C SER A 129 10.16 10.68 -0.09
N THR A 130 10.87 11.36 -1.00
CA THR A 130 10.43 12.65 -1.57
C THR A 130 9.12 12.47 -2.35
N LEU A 131 9.06 11.46 -3.23
CA LEU A 131 7.88 11.20 -4.05
C LEU A 131 6.68 10.80 -3.21
N VAL A 132 6.86 9.94 -2.20
CA VAL A 132 5.79 9.57 -1.27
C VAL A 132 5.28 10.78 -0.49
N ALA A 133 6.18 11.63 0.03
CA ALA A 133 5.78 12.84 0.74
C ALA A 133 5.05 13.85 -0.17
N GLN A 134 5.53 14.05 -1.40
CA GLN A 134 4.87 14.91 -2.38
C GLN A 134 3.49 14.35 -2.80
N TYR A 135 3.35 13.04 -2.96
CA TYR A 135 2.07 12.39 -3.24
C TYR A 135 1.09 12.59 -2.06
N GLY A 136 1.54 12.32 -0.83
CA GLY A 136 0.74 12.54 0.38
C GLY A 136 0.29 14.00 0.56
N ALA A 137 1.15 14.95 0.19
CA ALA A 137 0.83 16.38 0.17
C ALA A 137 -0.01 16.80 -1.06
N SER A 138 -0.47 15.87 -1.90
CA SER A 138 -1.19 16.13 -3.15
C SER A 138 -0.45 17.06 -4.14
N ARG A 139 0.89 17.12 -4.05
CA ARG A 139 1.77 17.91 -4.94
C ARG A 139 2.12 17.11 -6.20
N TYR A 140 1.11 16.57 -6.88
CA TYR A 140 1.27 15.59 -7.97
C TYR A 140 2.15 16.06 -9.13
N ALA A 141 2.05 17.35 -9.51
CA ALA A 141 2.89 17.91 -10.58
C ALA A 141 4.37 17.98 -10.20
N ALA A 142 4.68 18.37 -8.95
CA ALA A 142 6.05 18.35 -8.44
C ALA A 142 6.56 16.91 -8.37
N CYS A 143 5.76 15.99 -7.86
CA CYS A 143 6.09 14.56 -7.79
C CYS A 143 6.46 13.95 -9.15
N ALA A 144 5.61 14.10 -10.16
CA ALA A 144 5.88 13.55 -11.49
C ALA A 144 7.17 14.14 -12.10
N ARG A 145 7.37 15.46 -11.97
CA ARG A 145 8.57 16.12 -12.49
C ARG A 145 9.84 15.73 -11.74
N THR A 146 9.78 15.63 -10.41
CA THR A 146 10.91 15.17 -9.58
C THR A 146 11.32 13.74 -9.96
N ALA A 147 10.35 12.83 -10.12
CA ALA A 147 10.65 11.46 -10.56
C ALA A 147 11.37 11.46 -11.91
N LEU A 148 10.81 12.14 -12.91
CA LEU A 148 11.38 12.17 -14.26
C LEU A 148 12.78 12.79 -14.31
N ALA A 149 13.04 13.81 -13.49
CA ALA A 149 14.34 14.47 -13.42
C ALA A 149 15.42 13.65 -12.70
N GLU A 150 15.05 12.84 -11.70
CA GLU A 150 15.99 12.11 -10.85
C GLU A 150 16.26 10.68 -11.31
N LEU A 151 15.30 10.00 -11.95
CA LEU A 151 15.47 8.63 -12.43
C LEU A 151 16.72 8.40 -13.32
N PRO A 152 17.10 9.31 -14.24
CA PRO A 152 18.30 9.15 -15.06
C PRO A 152 19.62 9.24 -14.27
N LYS A 153 19.59 9.74 -13.03
CA LYS A 153 20.77 9.93 -12.17
C LYS A 153 21.03 8.74 -11.25
N LEU A 154 20.19 7.71 -11.33
CA LEU A 154 20.15 6.60 -10.39
C LEU A 154 20.46 5.28 -11.09
N GLN A 155 21.13 4.38 -10.37
CA GLN A 155 21.26 2.99 -10.80
C GLN A 155 19.92 2.26 -10.70
N HIS A 156 19.69 1.33 -11.62
CA HIS A 156 18.54 0.43 -11.56
C HIS A 156 18.57 -0.40 -10.28
N SER A 157 17.48 -0.32 -9.52
CA SER A 157 17.31 -0.93 -8.20
C SER A 157 15.82 -0.96 -7.84
N ALA A 158 15.45 -1.62 -6.73
CA ALA A 158 14.07 -1.58 -6.22
C ALA A 158 13.57 -0.14 -6.00
N SER A 159 14.35 0.73 -5.35
CA SER A 159 13.96 2.14 -5.17
C SER A 159 13.84 2.92 -6.50
N TRP A 160 14.62 2.56 -7.53
CA TRP A 160 14.44 3.13 -8.88
C TRP A 160 13.10 2.71 -9.49
N ALA A 161 12.75 1.43 -9.39
CA ALA A 161 11.48 0.89 -9.88
C ALA A 161 10.28 1.52 -9.15
N ASN A 162 10.36 1.62 -7.81
CA ASN A 162 9.34 2.28 -7.00
C ASN A 162 9.20 3.75 -7.35
N ALA A 163 10.31 4.47 -7.58
CA ALA A 163 10.27 5.86 -8.01
C ALA A 163 9.64 6.03 -9.41
N ALA A 164 9.89 5.12 -10.35
CA ALA A 164 9.24 5.11 -11.66
C ALA A 164 7.72 4.89 -11.53
N ALA A 165 7.30 3.92 -10.73
CA ALA A 165 5.89 3.63 -10.49
C ALA A 165 5.18 4.80 -9.76
N LEU A 166 5.77 5.35 -8.70
CA LEU A 166 5.24 6.49 -7.96
C LEU A 166 5.16 7.75 -8.83
N GLY A 167 6.18 7.99 -9.65
CA GLY A 167 6.17 9.08 -10.62
C GLY A 167 4.98 8.97 -11.58
N LEU A 168 4.74 7.79 -12.15
CA LEU A 168 3.59 7.55 -13.02
C LEU A 168 2.26 7.73 -12.26
N SER A 169 2.14 7.20 -11.05
CA SER A 169 0.97 7.42 -10.19
C SER A 169 0.68 8.90 -9.99
N CYS A 170 1.71 9.72 -9.74
CA CYS A 170 1.58 11.17 -9.65
C CYS A 170 1.10 11.80 -10.97
N ALA A 171 1.63 11.38 -12.12
CA ALA A 171 1.20 11.88 -13.43
C ALA A 171 -0.26 11.52 -13.76
N LEU A 172 -0.76 10.38 -13.27
CA LEU A 172 -2.16 9.94 -13.42
C LEU A 172 -3.14 10.77 -12.58
N GLN A 173 -2.70 11.34 -11.46
CA GLN A 173 -3.51 12.22 -10.61
C GLN A 173 -3.61 13.67 -11.14
N LEU A 174 -2.82 14.04 -12.16
CA LEU A 174 -2.89 15.38 -12.74
C LEU A 174 -4.28 15.66 -13.36
N PRO A 175 -4.89 16.83 -13.07
CA PRO A 175 -6.16 17.22 -13.68
C PRO A 175 -6.09 17.20 -15.22
N GLU A 176 -7.21 16.84 -15.85
CA GLU A 176 -7.34 16.97 -17.30
C GLU A 176 -7.12 18.42 -17.73
N GLY A 177 -6.43 18.62 -18.86
CA GLY A 177 -6.06 19.95 -19.37
C GLY A 177 -4.78 20.55 -18.78
N THR A 178 -4.12 19.88 -17.82
CA THR A 178 -2.75 20.24 -17.41
C THR A 178 -1.80 20.08 -18.60
N ALA A 179 -1.13 21.16 -18.99
CA ALA A 179 -0.40 21.25 -20.27
C ALA A 179 0.67 20.17 -20.47
N ASP A 180 1.45 19.84 -19.42
CA ASP A 180 2.51 18.83 -19.47
C ASP A 180 2.07 17.43 -19.04
N ALA A 181 0.82 17.24 -18.61
CA ALA A 181 0.37 15.95 -18.10
C ALA A 181 0.47 14.79 -19.11
N PRO A 182 0.12 14.95 -20.41
CA PRO A 182 0.31 13.87 -21.38
C PRO A 182 1.79 13.46 -21.51
N SER A 183 2.70 14.44 -21.66
CA SER A 183 4.13 14.18 -21.80
C SER A 183 4.73 13.52 -20.55
N LEU A 184 4.31 13.95 -19.36
CA LEU A 184 4.72 13.34 -18.10
C LEU A 184 4.24 11.89 -18.00
N ARG A 185 2.97 11.62 -18.34
CA ARG A 185 2.40 10.26 -18.33
C ARG A 185 3.17 9.35 -19.29
N ASP A 186 3.38 9.77 -20.53
CA ASP A 186 4.09 8.96 -21.54
C ASP A 186 5.52 8.65 -21.11
N SER A 187 6.25 9.67 -20.62
CA SER A 187 7.65 9.52 -20.20
C SER A 187 7.80 8.61 -18.97
N LEU A 188 6.91 8.76 -17.99
CA LEU A 188 6.92 7.95 -16.77
C LEU A 188 6.35 6.55 -16.99
N GLU A 189 5.43 6.37 -17.94
CA GLU A 189 4.99 5.05 -18.38
C GLU A 189 6.15 4.28 -19.02
N ALA A 190 6.96 4.93 -19.85
CA ALA A 190 8.16 4.31 -20.41
C ALA A 190 9.14 3.85 -19.31
N LYS A 191 9.34 4.66 -18.26
CA LYS A 191 10.17 4.30 -17.11
C LYS A 191 9.58 3.16 -16.28
N ALA A 192 8.27 3.15 -16.05
CA ALA A 192 7.59 2.04 -15.37
C ALA A 192 7.67 0.74 -16.19
N ARG A 193 7.63 0.79 -17.53
CA ARG A 193 7.86 -0.39 -18.38
C ARG A 193 9.29 -0.91 -18.26
N GLU A 194 10.26 -0.02 -18.25
CA GLU A 194 11.67 -0.36 -18.01
C GLU A 194 11.86 -1.02 -16.64
N ALA A 195 11.12 -0.57 -15.62
CA ALA A 195 11.12 -1.17 -14.28
C ALA A 195 10.70 -2.65 -14.27
N LEU A 196 9.91 -3.12 -15.24
CA LEU A 196 9.53 -4.52 -15.35
C LEU A 196 10.65 -5.43 -15.90
N SER A 197 11.81 -4.89 -16.28
CA SER A 197 12.95 -5.71 -16.70
C SER A 197 13.29 -6.79 -15.65
N PRO A 198 13.55 -8.04 -16.08
CA PRO A 198 13.97 -9.11 -15.17
C PRO A 198 15.34 -8.84 -14.53
N ASP A 199 16.15 -7.95 -15.12
CA ASP A 199 17.49 -7.61 -14.61
C ASP A 199 17.45 -6.72 -13.36
N ILE A 200 16.31 -6.10 -13.07
CA ILE A 200 16.13 -5.28 -11.88
C ILE A 200 15.63 -6.17 -10.74
N VAL A 201 16.50 -6.41 -9.76
CA VAL A 201 16.17 -7.17 -8.56
C VAL A 201 15.28 -6.31 -7.65
N MET A 202 14.06 -6.77 -7.39
CA MET A 202 13.08 -6.14 -6.51
C MET A 202 12.12 -7.19 -5.92
N PRO A 203 11.46 -6.88 -4.77
CA PRO A 203 10.38 -7.70 -4.22
C PRO A 203 9.24 -7.95 -5.22
N GLY A 204 8.56 -9.09 -5.09
CA GLY A 204 7.44 -9.43 -5.96
C GLY A 204 6.25 -8.47 -5.83
N ASP A 205 6.03 -7.91 -4.64
CA ASP A 205 5.02 -6.88 -4.39
C ASP A 205 5.39 -5.53 -5.01
N ASP A 206 6.66 -5.13 -5.00
CA ASP A 206 7.13 -3.92 -5.71
C ASP A 206 6.91 -4.08 -7.22
N ARG A 207 7.30 -5.23 -7.81
CA ARG A 207 7.05 -5.50 -9.23
C ARG A 207 5.55 -5.52 -9.54
N SER A 208 4.75 -6.04 -8.62
CA SER A 208 3.30 -6.01 -8.72
C SER A 208 2.74 -4.59 -8.70
N GLY A 209 3.32 -3.67 -7.91
CA GLY A 209 2.95 -2.25 -7.91
C GLY A 209 3.23 -1.57 -9.25
N VAL A 210 4.34 -1.94 -9.91
CA VAL A 210 4.65 -1.47 -11.27
C VAL A 210 3.60 -1.94 -12.29
N TYR A 211 3.18 -3.21 -12.22
CA TYR A 211 2.08 -3.70 -13.08
C TYR A 211 0.77 -2.95 -12.83
N ASP A 212 0.38 -2.75 -11.56
CA ASP A 212 -0.86 -2.06 -11.20
C ASP A 212 -0.92 -0.65 -11.80
N VAL A 213 0.13 0.16 -11.60
CA VAL A 213 0.16 1.54 -12.14
C VAL A 213 0.17 1.57 -13.67
N LEU A 214 0.81 0.60 -14.33
CA LEU A 214 0.76 0.49 -15.79
C LEU A 214 -0.64 0.12 -16.30
N VAL A 215 -1.37 -0.75 -15.60
CA VAL A 215 -2.77 -1.04 -15.92
C VAL A 215 -3.63 0.20 -15.71
N GLN A 216 -3.45 0.94 -14.61
CA GLN A 216 -4.15 2.21 -14.38
C GLN A 216 -3.88 3.25 -15.47
N ALA A 217 -2.64 3.32 -15.97
CA ALA A 217 -2.28 4.18 -17.10
C ALA A 217 -3.06 3.81 -18.37
N ARG A 218 -3.18 2.51 -18.69
CA ARG A 218 -4.01 2.04 -19.81
C ARG A 218 -5.49 2.38 -19.63
N MET A 219 -6.03 2.20 -18.42
CA MET A 219 -7.41 2.57 -18.13
C MET A 219 -7.66 4.08 -18.27
N LYS A 220 -6.73 4.91 -17.80
CA LYS A 220 -6.78 6.37 -17.97
C LYS A 220 -6.73 6.78 -19.45
N ALA A 221 -5.95 6.07 -20.25
CA ALA A 221 -5.87 6.24 -21.70
C ALA A 221 -7.08 5.64 -22.46
N LYS A 222 -8.03 5.00 -21.75
CA LYS A 222 -9.17 4.26 -22.32
C LYS A 222 -8.74 3.10 -23.24
N ASP A 223 -7.54 2.57 -23.04
CA ASP A 223 -7.01 1.40 -23.74
C ASP A 223 -7.38 0.12 -22.97
N GLU A 224 -8.63 -0.32 -23.12
CA GLU A 224 -9.14 -1.52 -22.43
C GLU A 224 -8.36 -2.78 -22.82
N ALA A 225 -8.04 -2.93 -24.12
CA ALA A 225 -7.33 -4.09 -24.63
C ALA A 225 -5.89 -4.16 -24.07
N GLY A 226 -5.16 -3.05 -24.07
CA GLY A 226 -3.83 -2.97 -23.48
C GLY A 226 -3.84 -3.16 -21.98
N GLY A 227 -4.87 -2.66 -21.28
CA GLY A 227 -5.06 -2.89 -19.85
C GLY A 227 -5.28 -4.37 -19.52
N LYS A 228 -6.15 -5.07 -20.27
CA LYS A 228 -6.36 -6.52 -20.11
C LYS A 228 -5.11 -7.32 -20.43
N ALA A 229 -4.38 -6.97 -21.49
CA ALA A 229 -3.13 -7.64 -21.82
C ALA A 229 -2.08 -7.52 -20.71
N LEU A 230 -1.97 -6.35 -20.08
CA LEU A 230 -1.11 -6.15 -18.91
C LEU A 230 -1.62 -6.89 -17.67
N ALA A 231 -2.93 -6.89 -17.42
CA ALA A 231 -3.52 -7.62 -16.30
C ALA A 231 -3.30 -9.14 -16.42
N GLU A 232 -3.29 -9.70 -17.64
CA GLU A 232 -2.98 -11.12 -17.89
C GLU A 232 -1.52 -11.43 -17.56
N GLN A 233 -0.59 -10.59 -18.01
CA GLN A 233 0.83 -10.71 -17.67
C GLN A 233 1.04 -10.59 -16.16
N TRP A 234 0.37 -9.64 -15.52
CA TRP A 234 0.43 -9.42 -14.09
C TRP A 234 -0.09 -10.61 -13.30
N LEU A 235 -1.26 -11.14 -13.66
CA LEU A 235 -1.84 -12.31 -12.99
C LEU A 235 -0.94 -13.54 -13.16
N THR A 236 -0.40 -13.76 -14.36
CA THR A 236 0.55 -14.86 -14.63
C THR A 236 1.81 -14.72 -13.77
N PHE A 237 2.36 -13.52 -13.65
CA PHE A 237 3.49 -13.23 -12.77
C PHE A 237 3.17 -13.57 -11.30
N LEU A 238 2.04 -13.08 -10.78
CA LEU A 238 1.60 -13.34 -9.41
C LEU A 238 1.30 -14.82 -9.15
N GLU A 239 0.79 -15.54 -10.15
CA GLU A 239 0.59 -16.98 -10.13
C GLU A 239 1.92 -17.72 -9.97
N GLY A 240 2.90 -17.35 -10.79
CA GLY A 240 4.26 -17.88 -10.73
C GLY A 240 4.97 -17.59 -9.39
N GLU A 241 4.86 -16.37 -8.86
CA GLU A 241 5.52 -16.01 -7.61
C GLU A 241 4.94 -16.77 -6.41
N ALA A 242 3.62 -16.87 -6.29
CA ALA A 242 3.07 -17.64 -5.18
C ALA A 242 3.22 -19.16 -5.37
N ALA A 243 3.41 -19.68 -6.58
CA ALA A 243 3.78 -21.08 -6.78
C ALA A 243 5.21 -21.39 -6.25
N LYS A 244 6.10 -20.40 -6.21
CA LYS A 244 7.46 -20.53 -5.66
C LYS A 244 7.52 -20.31 -4.14
N ALA A 245 6.47 -19.72 -3.54
CA ALA A 245 6.46 -19.36 -2.13
C ALA A 245 6.47 -20.61 -1.23
N PRO A 246 7.47 -20.78 -0.34
CA PRO A 246 7.59 -22.01 0.45
C PRO A 246 6.64 -22.11 1.64
N THR A 247 6.04 -21.00 2.10
CA THR A 247 5.04 -21.03 3.18
C THR A 247 3.70 -20.44 2.77
N PRO A 248 2.59 -20.82 3.44
CA PRO A 248 1.29 -20.17 3.23
C PRO A 248 1.35 -18.65 3.39
N GLU A 249 2.01 -18.14 4.44
CA GLU A 249 2.13 -16.69 4.70
C GLU A 249 2.83 -15.95 3.56
N GLN A 250 3.85 -16.57 2.97
CA GLN A 250 4.53 -16.01 1.81
C GLN A 250 3.67 -16.07 0.56
N ARG A 251 2.90 -17.14 0.39
CA ARG A 251 2.02 -17.30 -0.77
C ARG A 251 0.86 -16.31 -0.77
N THR A 252 0.24 -16.07 0.38
CA THR A 252 -0.98 -15.25 0.47
C THR A 252 -0.75 -13.75 0.34
N VAL A 253 0.51 -13.28 0.33
CA VAL A 253 0.83 -11.86 0.10
C VAL A 253 0.36 -11.39 -1.29
N PHE A 254 0.28 -12.31 -2.26
CA PHE A 254 -0.10 -12.01 -3.64
C PHE A 254 -1.62 -12.02 -3.86
N ASP A 255 -2.40 -12.53 -2.92
CA ASP A 255 -3.84 -12.79 -3.10
C ASP A 255 -4.65 -11.54 -3.44
N SER A 256 -4.40 -10.41 -2.78
CA SER A 256 -5.11 -9.15 -3.10
C SER A 256 -4.81 -8.67 -4.51
N HIS A 257 -3.57 -8.85 -4.97
CA HIS A 257 -3.14 -8.42 -6.30
C HIS A 257 -3.70 -9.35 -7.37
N ARG A 258 -3.74 -10.67 -7.09
CA ARG A 258 -4.37 -11.67 -7.98
C ARG A 258 -5.83 -11.35 -8.20
N ILE A 259 -6.56 -10.99 -7.14
CA ILE A 259 -7.95 -10.57 -7.22
C ILE A 259 -8.10 -9.32 -8.09
N GLY A 260 -7.26 -8.31 -7.87
CA GLY A 260 -7.26 -7.09 -8.69
C GLY A 260 -7.09 -7.38 -10.17
N ALA A 261 -6.06 -8.16 -10.53
CA ALA A 261 -5.78 -8.53 -11.91
C ALA A 261 -6.91 -9.38 -12.54
N ALA A 262 -7.41 -10.39 -11.81
CA ALA A 262 -8.49 -11.27 -12.27
C ALA A 262 -9.81 -10.51 -12.50
N LEU A 263 -10.14 -9.56 -11.64
CA LEU A 263 -11.33 -8.70 -11.81
C LEU A 263 -11.20 -7.80 -13.05
N LEU A 264 -10.02 -7.26 -13.34
CA LEU A 264 -9.76 -6.46 -14.54
C LEU A 264 -9.87 -7.29 -15.83
N LEU A 265 -9.47 -8.56 -15.77
CA LEU A 265 -9.65 -9.52 -16.86
C LEU A 265 -11.11 -9.95 -17.06
N GLY A 266 -11.97 -9.74 -16.07
CA GLY A 266 -13.33 -10.28 -16.07
C GLY A 266 -13.38 -11.78 -15.79
N ASP A 267 -12.33 -12.36 -15.21
CA ASP A 267 -12.26 -13.78 -14.83
C ASP A 267 -11.99 -13.95 -13.32
N PRO A 268 -12.91 -13.51 -12.44
CA PRO A 268 -12.75 -13.68 -11.00
C PRO A 268 -12.70 -15.14 -10.54
N MET A 269 -13.20 -16.10 -11.34
CA MET A 269 -13.17 -17.53 -10.98
C MET A 269 -11.75 -18.09 -10.94
N ARG A 270 -10.85 -17.61 -11.80
CA ARG A 270 -9.46 -18.07 -11.88
C ARG A 270 -8.73 -18.06 -10.54
N VAL A 271 -9.03 -17.09 -9.69
CA VAL A 271 -8.34 -16.92 -8.40
C VAL A 271 -9.07 -17.54 -7.22
N VAL A 272 -10.35 -17.92 -7.34
CA VAL A 272 -11.14 -18.50 -6.25
C VAL A 272 -10.45 -19.69 -5.58
N PRO A 273 -9.98 -20.73 -6.32
CA PRO A 273 -9.34 -21.89 -5.70
C PRO A 273 -8.11 -21.54 -4.87
N ALA A 274 -7.32 -20.54 -5.33
CA ALA A 274 -6.16 -20.08 -4.60
C ALA A 274 -6.55 -19.40 -3.27
N ILE A 275 -7.60 -18.57 -3.27
CA ILE A 275 -8.07 -17.90 -2.05
C ILE A 275 -8.74 -18.90 -1.09
N GLU A 276 -9.45 -19.90 -1.59
CA GLU A 276 -9.98 -21.00 -0.77
C GLU A 276 -8.85 -21.79 -0.09
N GLN A 277 -7.75 -22.04 -0.81
CA GLN A 277 -6.56 -22.67 -0.23
C GLN A 277 -5.94 -21.77 0.85
N SER A 278 -5.83 -20.47 0.59
CA SER A 278 -5.38 -19.48 1.58
C SER A 278 -6.25 -19.48 2.84
N GLU A 279 -7.58 -19.60 2.72
CA GLU A 279 -8.48 -19.69 3.89
C GLU A 279 -8.23 -20.95 4.72
N LYS A 280 -7.95 -22.08 4.07
CA LYS A 280 -7.66 -23.35 4.77
C LYS A 280 -6.33 -23.31 5.50
N ASP A 281 -5.31 -22.75 4.86
CA ASP A 281 -3.95 -22.74 5.40
C ASP A 281 -3.76 -21.66 6.47
N LEU A 282 -4.56 -20.60 6.46
CA LEU A 282 -4.53 -19.51 7.44
C LEU A 282 -5.91 -19.35 8.12
N PRO A 283 -6.33 -20.31 8.97
CA PRO A 283 -7.69 -20.36 9.50
C PRO A 283 -8.06 -19.15 10.37
N ASP A 284 -7.08 -18.49 11.00
CA ASP A 284 -7.30 -17.31 11.85
C ASP A 284 -7.24 -15.98 11.07
N ASP A 285 -6.81 -15.99 9.80
CA ASP A 285 -6.78 -14.79 8.97
C ASP A 285 -8.18 -14.46 8.44
N TYR A 286 -8.61 -13.21 8.63
CA TYR A 286 -9.89 -12.73 8.10
C TYR A 286 -9.79 -12.38 6.60
N ASN A 287 -8.59 -12.15 6.06
CA ASN A 287 -8.41 -11.69 4.68
C ASN A 287 -8.96 -12.68 3.66
N PRO A 288 -8.62 -13.99 3.70
CA PRO A 288 -9.16 -14.95 2.72
C PRO A 288 -10.69 -15.02 2.68
N PRO A 289 -11.44 -15.17 3.80
CA PRO A 289 -12.90 -15.17 3.74
C PRO A 289 -13.48 -13.82 3.31
N ALA A 290 -12.87 -12.68 3.66
CA ALA A 290 -13.33 -11.37 3.20
C ALA A 290 -13.17 -11.21 1.67
N ARG A 291 -12.05 -11.69 1.13
CA ARG A 291 -11.76 -11.74 -0.31
C ARG A 291 -12.73 -12.66 -1.05
N LEU A 292 -13.00 -13.86 -0.50
CA LEU A 292 -13.99 -14.79 -1.06
C LEU A 292 -15.40 -14.19 -1.05
N ALA A 293 -15.80 -13.49 0.01
CA ALA A 293 -17.08 -12.80 0.05
C ALA A 293 -17.26 -11.82 -1.12
N ASN A 294 -16.21 -11.06 -1.45
CA ASN A 294 -16.21 -10.15 -2.59
C ASN A 294 -16.27 -10.88 -3.94
N LEU A 295 -15.41 -11.89 -4.14
CA LEU A 295 -15.38 -12.68 -5.36
C LEU A 295 -16.72 -13.38 -5.62
N TYR A 296 -17.25 -14.06 -4.61
CA TYR A 296 -18.54 -14.76 -4.72
C TYR A 296 -19.70 -13.82 -5.02
N ARG A 297 -19.71 -12.62 -4.45
CA ARG A 297 -20.72 -11.62 -4.80
C ARG A 297 -20.61 -11.21 -6.27
N ARG A 298 -19.40 -10.97 -6.78
CA ARG A 298 -19.16 -10.63 -8.20
C ARG A 298 -19.58 -11.75 -9.15
N LEU A 299 -19.50 -12.99 -8.69
CA LEU A 299 -19.91 -14.21 -9.42
C LEU A 299 -21.40 -14.55 -9.29
N GLY A 300 -22.17 -13.77 -8.53
CA GLY A 300 -23.59 -14.08 -8.24
C GLY A 300 -23.80 -15.26 -7.29
N ARG A 301 -22.74 -15.81 -6.67
CA ARG A 301 -22.81 -16.86 -5.65
C ARG A 301 -23.14 -16.26 -4.29
N LEU A 302 -24.36 -15.72 -4.16
CA LEU A 302 -24.72 -14.84 -3.04
C LEU A 302 -24.83 -15.55 -1.67
N ASP A 303 -25.16 -16.85 -1.64
CA ASP A 303 -25.13 -17.66 -0.41
C ASP A 303 -23.68 -17.87 0.07
N ASP A 304 -22.79 -18.25 -0.85
CA ASP A 304 -21.37 -18.42 -0.55
C ASP A 304 -20.72 -17.10 -0.10
N ALA A 305 -21.10 -16.00 -0.74
CA ALA A 305 -20.65 -14.67 -0.36
C ALA A 305 -21.05 -14.33 1.09
N LEU A 306 -22.30 -14.59 1.45
CA LEU A 306 -22.81 -14.32 2.80
C LEU A 306 -22.12 -15.22 3.84
N ALA A 307 -21.94 -16.50 3.52
CA ALA A 307 -21.23 -17.45 4.38
C ALA A 307 -19.77 -17.02 4.61
N ALA A 308 -19.07 -16.63 3.54
CA ALA A 308 -17.70 -16.13 3.62
C ALA A 308 -17.62 -14.82 4.44
N SER A 309 -18.57 -13.90 4.25
CA SER A 309 -18.62 -12.66 5.05
C SER A 309 -18.81 -12.94 6.56
N THR A 310 -19.57 -13.99 6.91
CA THR A 310 -19.76 -14.42 8.30
C THR A 310 -18.45 -14.95 8.89
N ARG A 311 -17.71 -15.79 8.15
CA ARG A 311 -16.38 -16.27 8.58
C ARG A 311 -15.39 -15.12 8.74
N ALA A 312 -15.39 -14.14 7.84
CA ALA A 312 -14.56 -12.95 7.97
C ALA A 312 -14.93 -12.12 9.21
N LEU A 313 -16.22 -11.90 9.47
CA LEU A 313 -16.71 -11.12 10.62
C LEU A 313 -16.43 -11.76 11.98
N SER A 314 -16.19 -13.08 12.01
CA SER A 314 -15.76 -13.77 13.23
C SER A 314 -14.29 -13.51 13.61
N LYS A 315 -13.48 -13.00 12.67
CA LYS A 315 -12.02 -12.83 12.81
C LYS A 315 -11.58 -11.37 12.73
N VAL A 316 -12.27 -10.56 11.95
CA VAL A 316 -11.90 -9.16 11.70
C VAL A 316 -12.29 -8.22 12.84
N GLN A 317 -11.44 -7.23 13.10
CA GLN A 317 -11.59 -6.22 14.14
C GLN A 317 -11.18 -4.83 13.62
N GLY A 318 -11.41 -3.79 14.44
CA GLY A 318 -11.07 -2.40 14.17
C GLY A 318 -11.65 -1.85 12.88
N GLY A 319 -10.95 -0.88 12.27
CA GLY A 319 -11.43 -0.19 11.06
C GLY A 319 -11.75 -1.12 9.88
N ARG A 320 -11.10 -2.29 9.78
CA ARG A 320 -11.37 -3.23 8.68
C ARG A 320 -12.67 -4.00 8.85
N ARG A 321 -13.18 -4.15 10.08
CA ARG A 321 -14.52 -4.69 10.32
C ARG A 321 -15.59 -3.84 9.64
N LEU A 322 -15.43 -2.52 9.61
CA LEU A 322 -16.34 -1.61 8.91
C LEU A 322 -16.42 -1.90 7.40
N ARG A 323 -15.27 -2.23 6.78
CA ARG A 323 -15.23 -2.62 5.36
C ARG A 323 -15.94 -3.95 5.11
N VAL A 324 -15.74 -4.95 5.97
CA VAL A 324 -16.41 -6.25 5.85
C VAL A 324 -17.93 -6.12 6.06
N LEU A 325 -18.37 -5.29 7.02
CA LEU A 325 -19.79 -4.99 7.20
C LEU A 325 -20.39 -4.26 5.98
N SER A 326 -19.66 -3.29 5.41
CA SER A 326 -20.08 -2.60 4.19
C SER A 326 -20.24 -3.55 3.00
N GLU A 327 -19.32 -4.51 2.84
CA GLU A 327 -19.40 -5.54 1.80
C GLU A 327 -20.57 -6.51 2.06
N ARG A 328 -20.81 -6.90 3.33
CA ARG A 328 -21.97 -7.73 3.69
C ARG A 328 -23.30 -7.03 3.38
N ALA A 329 -23.39 -5.73 3.60
CA ALA A 329 -24.57 -4.96 3.18
C ALA A 329 -24.77 -5.01 1.66
N ASP A 330 -23.70 -4.94 0.85
CA ASP A 330 -23.79 -5.09 -0.61
C ASP A 330 -24.23 -6.50 -1.02
N ILE A 331 -23.84 -7.54 -0.28
CA ILE A 331 -24.32 -8.91 -0.48
C ILE A 331 -25.84 -8.96 -0.24
N TYR A 332 -26.33 -8.40 0.87
CA TYR A 332 -27.76 -8.35 1.17
C TYR A 332 -28.56 -7.58 0.12
N VAL A 333 -28.04 -6.44 -0.37
CA VAL A 333 -28.67 -5.70 -1.48
C VAL A 333 -28.75 -6.57 -2.74
N ALA A 334 -27.68 -7.28 -3.10
CA ALA A 334 -27.68 -8.16 -4.27
C ALA A 334 -28.69 -9.33 -4.15
N ARG A 335 -29.01 -9.75 -2.92
CA ARG A 335 -30.03 -10.77 -2.62
C ARG A 335 -31.46 -10.23 -2.58
N GLY A 336 -31.64 -8.90 -2.68
CA GLY A 336 -32.94 -8.25 -2.47
C GLY A 336 -33.35 -8.13 -1.00
N GLU A 337 -32.44 -8.40 -0.05
CA GLU A 337 -32.70 -8.39 1.39
C GLU A 337 -32.43 -7.01 2.01
N LYS A 338 -33.24 -6.01 1.59
CA LYS A 338 -33.06 -4.59 1.98
C LYS A 338 -32.96 -4.38 3.50
N ASP A 339 -33.87 -4.96 4.27
CA ASP A 339 -33.89 -4.76 5.73
C ASP A 339 -32.62 -5.30 6.41
N ALA A 340 -32.08 -6.41 5.91
CA ALA A 340 -30.81 -6.95 6.41
C ALA A 340 -29.63 -6.04 6.06
N ALA A 341 -29.62 -5.46 4.85
CA ALA A 341 -28.61 -4.49 4.44
C ALA A 341 -28.64 -3.22 5.32
N VAL A 342 -29.84 -2.67 5.59
CA VAL A 342 -30.03 -1.51 6.47
C VAL A 342 -29.51 -1.81 7.87
N ARG A 343 -29.92 -2.92 8.48
CA ARG A 343 -29.45 -3.32 9.82
C ARG A 343 -27.92 -3.48 9.87
N THR A 344 -27.33 -4.06 8.84
CA THR A 344 -25.87 -4.26 8.76
C THR A 344 -25.11 -2.92 8.70
N LEU A 345 -25.64 -1.93 7.98
CA LEU A 345 -25.03 -0.59 7.90
C LEU A 345 -25.23 0.20 9.19
N GLU A 346 -26.37 0.04 9.86
CA GLU A 346 -26.59 0.60 11.19
C GLU A 346 -25.65 -0.01 12.25
N GLU A 347 -25.40 -1.33 12.20
CA GLU A 347 -24.35 -1.98 13.00
C GLU A 347 -22.97 -1.38 12.71
N ALA A 348 -22.62 -1.20 11.43
CA ALA A 348 -21.33 -0.61 11.06
C ALA A 348 -21.16 0.81 11.62
N LEU A 349 -22.19 1.66 11.53
CA LEU A 349 -22.15 3.01 12.09
C LEU A 349 -22.11 3.02 13.62
N ALA A 350 -22.82 2.09 14.28
CA ALA A 350 -22.74 1.93 15.72
C ALA A 350 -21.33 1.50 16.15
N TYR A 351 -20.72 0.54 15.44
CA TYR A 351 -19.35 0.10 15.69
C TYR A 351 -18.32 1.20 15.41
N ALA A 352 -18.51 2.01 14.37
CA ALA A 352 -17.61 3.12 14.06
C ALA A 352 -17.50 4.12 15.23
N LYS A 353 -18.59 4.34 15.98
CA LYS A 353 -18.61 5.21 17.18
C LYS A 353 -17.77 4.68 18.34
N THR A 354 -17.38 3.41 18.33
CA THR A 354 -16.52 2.82 19.37
C THR A 354 -15.03 2.85 19.00
N LEU A 355 -14.70 3.32 17.79
CA LEU A 355 -13.33 3.38 17.29
C LEU A 355 -12.81 4.81 17.36
N SER A 356 -11.48 4.96 17.38
CA SER A 356 -10.88 6.29 17.22
C SER A 356 -10.99 6.80 15.78
N GLY A 357 -10.77 8.10 15.59
CA GLY A 357 -10.74 8.71 14.25
C GLY A 357 -9.67 8.13 13.33
N ALA A 358 -8.58 7.55 13.88
CA ALA A 358 -7.56 6.87 13.09
C ALA A 358 -8.07 5.55 12.49
N GLN A 359 -8.97 4.86 13.18
CA GLN A 359 -9.53 3.57 12.75
C GLN A 359 -10.90 3.71 12.04
N ALA A 360 -11.66 4.74 12.38
CA ALA A 360 -12.92 5.12 11.74
C ALA A 360 -12.82 6.57 11.24
N SER A 361 -12.10 6.77 10.13
CA SER A 361 -11.92 8.12 9.58
C SER A 361 -13.26 8.75 9.18
N PRO A 362 -13.40 10.09 9.26
CA PRO A 362 -14.63 10.78 8.87
C PRO A 362 -15.12 10.38 7.47
N ARG A 363 -14.18 10.26 6.51
CA ARG A 363 -14.48 9.80 5.16
C ARG A 363 -15.11 8.40 5.11
N MET A 364 -14.67 7.49 5.98
CA MET A 364 -15.24 6.14 6.05
C MET A 364 -16.65 6.16 6.63
N VAL A 365 -16.86 6.94 7.70
CA VAL A 365 -18.18 7.12 8.33
C VAL A 365 -19.16 7.74 7.33
N ASP A 366 -18.78 8.84 6.66
CA ASP A 366 -19.59 9.50 5.63
C ASP A 366 -19.98 8.53 4.51
N ALA A 367 -19.08 7.64 4.09
CA ALA A 367 -19.36 6.65 3.06
C ALA A 367 -20.39 5.61 3.52
N LEU A 368 -20.34 5.18 4.79
CA LEU A 368 -21.34 4.28 5.39
C LEU A 368 -22.70 4.96 5.51
N GLU A 369 -22.75 6.21 5.95
CA GLU A 369 -24.00 6.99 6.05
C GLU A 369 -24.66 7.20 4.70
N LYS A 370 -23.87 7.58 3.67
CA LYS A 370 -24.36 7.71 2.29
C LYS A 370 -24.89 6.39 1.76
N LYS A 371 -24.19 5.28 2.03
CA LYS A 371 -24.65 3.94 1.63
C LYS A 371 -25.96 3.58 2.34
N LEU A 372 -26.08 3.84 3.65
CA LEU A 372 -27.29 3.60 4.42
C LEU A 372 -28.48 4.39 3.86
N ALA A 373 -28.30 5.69 3.60
CA ALA A 373 -29.32 6.54 3.01
C ALA A 373 -29.77 6.02 1.63
N ALA A 374 -28.81 5.65 0.76
CA ALA A 374 -29.10 5.10 -0.55
C ALA A 374 -29.84 3.75 -0.47
N THR A 375 -29.48 2.88 0.47
CA THR A 375 -30.16 1.59 0.68
C THR A 375 -31.57 1.78 1.22
N LYS A 376 -31.83 2.76 2.09
CA LYS A 376 -33.19 3.07 2.59
C LYS A 376 -34.11 3.62 1.48
N ALA A 377 -33.56 4.35 0.52
CA ALA A 377 -34.30 5.00 -0.56
C ALA A 377 -34.71 4.08 -1.72
N LYS A 378 -34.02 2.97 -1.94
CA LYS A 378 -34.40 1.91 -2.89
C LYS A 378 -35.52 1.06 -2.32
#